data_AF-A0AA86QFJ7-F1
#
_entry.id   AF-A0AA86QFJ7-F1
#
_cell.length_a   1.000
_cell.length_b   1.000
_cell.length_c   1.000
_cell.angle_alpha   90.00
_cell.angle_beta   90.00
_cell.angle_gamma   90.00
#
_symmetry.space_group_name_H-M   'P 1'
#
loop_
_entity.id
_entity.type
_entity.pdbx_description
1 polymer ?
#
loop_
_entity_poly.entity_id
_entity_poly.type
_entity_poly.pdbx_seq_one_letter_code
_entity_poly.pdbx_strand_id
1 'polypeptide(L)'
;MSGQGKLTYINGNIYEGEFLNNQSCGYGIYNFVDGGVYKGQFSNDMFNGQGKYSWANGDAYEGEFKNDELDGSGIKTWQMEPYKTAFLRILSLLNDKIDQKYIFSFNYNMFVRIFKRFQDTQTQIYLFWIININFVTPHQI
;
A
#
# COMPACT_ATOMS: atom_id res chain seq x y z
N MET A 1 11.79 -21.78 -26.40
CA MET A 1 11.07 -20.66 -27.02
C MET A 1 11.55 -19.37 -26.38
N SER A 2 11.69 -18.33 -27.18
CA SER A 2 12.06 -17.00 -26.71
C SER A 2 11.12 -15.96 -27.32
N GLY A 3 10.80 -14.91 -26.58
CA GLY A 3 9.84 -13.87 -26.99
C GLY A 3 8.71 -13.68 -25.98
N GLN A 4 7.70 -12.89 -26.35
CA GLN A 4 6.56 -12.60 -25.48
C GLN A 4 5.58 -13.77 -25.45
N GLY A 5 4.98 -14.03 -24.29
CA GLY A 5 3.99 -15.08 -24.14
C GLY A 5 3.14 -14.97 -22.89
N LYS A 6 2.20 -15.90 -22.77
CA LYS A 6 1.33 -16.08 -21.60
C LYS A 6 1.41 -17.53 -21.14
N LEU A 7 1.68 -17.73 -19.86
CA LEU A 7 1.69 -19.04 -19.21
C LEU A 7 0.62 -19.07 -18.13
N THR A 8 -0.29 -20.04 -18.23
CA THR A 8 -1.28 -20.32 -17.18
C THR A 8 -0.83 -21.56 -16.42
N TYR A 9 -0.60 -21.39 -15.12
CA TYR A 9 -0.19 -22.47 -14.23
C TYR A 9 -1.38 -23.30 -13.79
N ILE A 10 -1.14 -24.55 -13.38
CA ILE A 10 -2.18 -25.47 -12.93
C ILE A 10 -2.95 -24.97 -11.70
N ASN A 11 -2.32 -24.13 -10.88
CA ASN A 11 -2.93 -23.51 -9.70
C ASN A 11 -3.80 -22.27 -10.05
N GLY A 12 -3.90 -21.91 -11.34
CA GLY A 12 -4.66 -20.74 -11.80
C GLY A 12 -3.88 -19.44 -11.87
N ASN A 13 -2.61 -19.41 -11.43
CA ASN A 13 -1.76 -18.24 -11.60
C ASN A 13 -1.46 -18.01 -13.09
N ILE A 14 -1.20 -16.75 -13.45
CA ILE A 14 -0.96 -16.36 -14.84
C ILE A 14 0.27 -15.48 -14.90
N TYR A 15 1.26 -15.90 -15.69
CA TYR A 15 2.40 -15.06 -16.09
C TYR A 15 2.20 -14.55 -17.53
N GLU A 16 2.46 -13.27 -17.75
CA GLU A 16 2.49 -12.63 -19.07
C GLU A 16 3.77 -11.80 -19.18
N GLY A 17 4.64 -12.13 -20.14
CA GLY A 17 5.92 -11.45 -20.29
C GLY A 17 6.90 -12.16 -21.20
N GLU A 18 8.18 -11.81 -21.03
CA GLU A 18 9.28 -12.34 -21.83
C GLU A 18 9.68 -13.76 -21.40
N PHE A 19 9.93 -14.61 -22.39
CA PHE A 19 10.52 -15.92 -22.20
C PHE A 19 11.89 -15.99 -22.88
N LEU A 20 12.79 -16.75 -22.27
CA LEU A 20 14.05 -17.19 -22.83
C LEU A 20 14.25 -18.65 -22.44
N ASN A 21 14.48 -19.53 -23.42
CA ASN A 21 14.66 -20.97 -23.18
C ASN A 21 13.50 -21.63 -22.42
N ASN A 22 12.25 -21.20 -22.70
CA ASN A 22 11.03 -21.64 -22.00
C ASN A 22 10.93 -21.21 -20.53
N GLN A 23 11.80 -20.32 -20.06
CA GLN A 23 11.76 -19.76 -18.73
C GLN A 23 11.35 -18.30 -18.82
N SER A 24 10.57 -17.82 -17.87
CA SER A 24 10.26 -16.40 -17.73
C SER A 24 11.51 -15.61 -17.37
N CYS A 25 11.69 -14.50 -18.07
CA CYS A 25 12.82 -13.61 -17.96
C CYS A 25 12.38 -12.16 -18.22
N GLY A 26 13.29 -11.20 -18.14
CA GLY A 26 13.02 -9.82 -18.57
C GLY A 26 11.88 -9.20 -17.76
N TYR A 27 11.08 -8.33 -18.38
CA TYR A 27 9.93 -7.75 -17.70
C TYR A 27 8.67 -8.61 -17.88
N GLY A 28 7.88 -8.77 -16.81
CA GLY A 28 6.62 -9.49 -16.87
C GLY A 28 5.63 -9.10 -15.79
N ILE A 29 4.44 -9.66 -15.92
CA ILE A 29 3.32 -9.51 -14.98
C ILE A 29 2.92 -10.91 -14.52
N TYR A 30 2.91 -11.12 -13.21
CA TYR A 30 2.42 -12.35 -12.59
C TYR A 30 1.17 -12.05 -11.77
N ASN A 31 0.05 -12.61 -12.19
CA ASN A 31 -1.22 -12.51 -11.50
C ASN A 31 -1.43 -13.77 -10.67
N PHE A 32 -1.60 -13.57 -9.37
CA PHE A 32 -1.90 -14.63 -8.43
C PHE A 32 -3.41 -14.86 -8.37
N VAL A 33 -3.80 -16.12 -8.18
CA VAL A 33 -5.23 -16.49 -8.06
C VAL A 33 -5.91 -15.86 -6.85
N ASP A 34 -5.14 -15.50 -5.81
CA ASP A 34 -5.64 -14.82 -4.62
C ASP A 34 -5.93 -13.32 -4.83
N GLY A 35 -5.63 -12.78 -6.02
CA GLY A 35 -5.79 -11.37 -6.37
C GLY A 35 -4.52 -10.54 -6.23
N GLY A 36 -3.41 -11.13 -5.75
CA GLY A 36 -2.10 -10.50 -5.76
C GLY A 36 -1.57 -10.29 -7.18
N VAL A 37 -0.72 -9.28 -7.37
CA VAL A 37 -0.10 -8.98 -8.66
C VAL A 37 1.35 -8.56 -8.46
N TYR A 38 2.28 -9.23 -9.14
CA TYR A 38 3.65 -8.76 -9.30
C TYR A 38 3.86 -8.20 -10.71
N LYS A 39 4.55 -7.06 -10.79
CA LYS A 39 5.00 -6.45 -12.06
C LYS A 39 6.45 -6.07 -11.92
N GLY A 40 7.33 -6.65 -12.71
CA GLY A 40 8.76 -6.42 -12.53
C GLY A 40 9.63 -7.35 -13.33
N GLN A 41 10.88 -7.43 -12.89
CA GLN A 41 11.92 -8.21 -13.54
C GLN A 41 11.87 -9.69 -13.11
N PHE A 42 12.10 -10.57 -14.08
CA PHE A 42 12.14 -12.01 -13.94
C PHE A 42 13.51 -12.53 -14.37
N SER A 43 13.98 -13.56 -13.69
CA SER A 43 15.14 -14.35 -14.08
C SER A 43 14.99 -15.77 -13.57
N ASN A 44 15.12 -16.75 -14.47
CA ASN A 44 15.00 -18.18 -14.17
C ASN A 44 13.69 -18.53 -13.44
N ASP A 45 12.57 -18.02 -13.95
CA ASP A 45 11.23 -18.24 -13.38
C ASP A 45 10.94 -17.61 -12.02
N MET A 46 11.84 -16.76 -11.53
CA MET A 46 11.71 -16.06 -10.25
C MET A 46 11.69 -14.54 -10.42
N PHE A 47 11.02 -13.84 -9.52
CA PHE A 47 11.12 -12.40 -9.35
C PHE A 47 12.56 -12.04 -8.97
N ASN A 48 13.21 -11.23 -9.79
CA ASN A 48 14.62 -10.89 -9.64
C ASN A 48 14.89 -9.51 -10.25
N GLY A 49 15.34 -8.57 -9.43
CA GLY A 49 15.57 -7.18 -9.79
C GLY A 49 14.43 -6.26 -9.34
N GLN A 50 14.22 -5.16 -10.04
CA GLN A 50 13.22 -4.15 -9.65
C GLN A 50 11.81 -4.62 -9.97
N GLY A 51 10.89 -4.44 -9.03
CA GLY A 51 9.49 -4.79 -9.22
C GLY A 51 8.54 -4.15 -8.23
N LYS A 52 7.25 -4.37 -8.48
CA LYS A 52 6.15 -3.98 -7.62
C LYS A 52 5.26 -5.18 -7.35
N TYR A 53 5.13 -5.53 -6.07
CA TYR A 53 4.17 -6.52 -5.61
C TYR A 53 2.98 -5.81 -4.97
N SER A 54 1.77 -6.12 -5.42
CA SER A 54 0.51 -5.66 -4.81
C SER A 54 -0.19 -6.87 -4.22
N TRP A 55 -0.45 -6.85 -2.92
CA TRP A 55 -1.19 -7.90 -2.24
C TRP A 55 -2.70 -7.74 -2.48
N ALA A 56 -3.45 -8.84 -2.33
CA ALA A 56 -4.90 -8.84 -2.49
C ALA A 56 -5.63 -7.94 -1.47
N ASN A 57 -5.01 -7.69 -0.32
CA ASN A 57 -5.50 -6.74 0.69
C ASN A 57 -5.20 -5.26 0.33
N GLY A 58 -4.61 -5.01 -0.84
CA GLY A 58 -4.26 -3.71 -1.39
C GLY A 58 -2.98 -3.07 -0.83
N ASP A 59 -2.29 -3.72 0.10
CA ASP A 59 -0.92 -3.36 0.42
C ASP A 59 -0.04 -3.50 -0.83
N ALA A 60 1.07 -2.77 -0.86
CA ALA A 60 2.03 -2.87 -1.95
C ALA A 60 3.46 -2.70 -1.47
N TYR A 61 4.38 -3.32 -2.19
CA TYR A 61 5.82 -3.11 -2.07
C TYR A 61 6.38 -2.78 -3.44
N GLU A 62 7.26 -1.80 -3.49
CA GLU A 62 7.99 -1.41 -4.70
C GLU A 62 9.47 -1.30 -4.35
N GLY A 63 10.31 -2.11 -5.00
CA GLY A 63 11.72 -2.23 -4.66
C GLY A 63 12.39 -3.43 -5.32
N GLU A 64 13.51 -3.86 -4.74
CA GLU A 64 14.31 -4.98 -5.23
C GLU A 64 13.73 -6.34 -4.80
N PHE A 65 13.90 -7.33 -5.67
CA PHE A 65 13.50 -8.70 -5.46
C PHE A 65 14.66 -9.61 -5.78
N LYS A 66 14.79 -10.70 -5.03
CA LYS A 66 15.77 -11.74 -5.29
C LYS A 66 15.19 -13.10 -4.95
N ASN A 67 15.13 -13.98 -5.95
CA ASN A 67 14.58 -15.32 -5.82
C ASN A 67 13.18 -15.33 -5.16
N ASP A 68 12.26 -14.51 -5.69
CA ASP A 68 10.88 -14.34 -5.19
C ASP A 68 10.72 -13.62 -3.84
N GLU A 69 11.83 -13.29 -3.17
CA GLU A 69 11.81 -12.57 -1.90
C GLU A 69 12.02 -11.06 -2.09
N LEU A 70 11.47 -10.26 -1.18
CA LEU A 70 11.77 -8.84 -1.06
C LEU A 70 13.23 -8.71 -0.60
N ASP A 71 14.08 -8.10 -1.41
CA ASP A 71 15.51 -7.94 -1.14
C ASP A 71 15.91 -6.47 -1.30
N GLY A 72 16.93 -5.99 -0.60
CA GLY A 72 17.40 -4.61 -0.77
C GLY A 72 16.40 -3.51 -0.38
N SER A 73 16.58 -2.32 -0.96
CA SER A 73 15.79 -1.13 -0.64
C SER A 73 14.44 -1.13 -1.36
N GLY A 74 13.39 -0.82 -0.61
CA GLY A 74 12.06 -0.66 -1.19
C GLY A 74 11.09 0.08 -0.27
N ILE A 75 9.93 0.42 -0.82
CA ILE A 75 8.88 1.16 -0.15
C ILE A 75 7.69 0.24 0.06
N LYS A 76 7.34 -0.02 1.33
CA LYS A 76 6.08 -0.68 1.70
C LYS A 76 4.99 0.38 1.87
N THR A 77 3.92 0.25 1.10
CA THR A 77 2.71 1.04 1.22
C THR A 77 1.61 0.16 1.78
N TRP A 78 1.06 0.57 2.92
CA TRP A 78 -0.08 -0.10 3.53
C TRP A 78 -1.37 0.55 3.04
N GLN A 79 -2.33 -0.25 2.57
CA GLN A 79 -3.65 0.27 2.27
C GLN A 79 -4.33 0.60 3.61
N MET A 80 -4.23 1.87 4.01
CA MET A 80 -5.01 2.36 5.14
C MET A 80 -6.49 2.24 4.77
N GLU A 81 -7.24 1.49 5.59
CA GLU A 81 -8.69 1.29 5.48
C GLU A 81 -9.45 2.59 5.08
N PRO A 82 -10.61 2.48 4.42
CA PRO A 82 -11.36 3.58 3.82
C PRO A 82 -11.66 4.75 4.77
N TYR A 83 -11.50 4.60 6.09
CA TYR A 83 -11.56 5.67 7.07
C TYR A 83 -10.53 6.78 6.86
N LYS A 84 -9.30 6.51 6.39
CA LYS A 84 -8.33 7.59 6.10
C LYS A 84 -8.78 8.40 4.89
N THR A 85 -9.25 7.73 3.84
CA THR A 85 -9.77 8.37 2.63
C THR A 85 -11.08 9.11 2.89
N ALA A 86 -11.99 8.52 3.68
CA ALA A 86 -13.23 9.15 4.13
C ALA A 86 -12.94 10.35 5.02
N PHE A 87 -11.98 10.25 5.94
CA PHE A 87 -11.56 11.36 6.79
C PHE A 87 -10.91 12.49 5.99
N LEU A 88 -9.99 12.20 5.06
CA LEU A 88 -9.37 13.20 4.19
C LEU A 88 -10.39 13.86 3.25
N ARG A 89 -11.38 13.09 2.75
CA ARG A 89 -12.48 13.61 1.94
C ARG A 89 -13.45 14.46 2.76
N ILE A 90 -13.75 14.08 4.00
CA ILE A 90 -14.51 14.91 4.94
C ILE A 90 -13.74 16.19 5.25
N LEU A 91 -12.43 16.11 5.53
CA LEU A 91 -11.59 17.28 5.76
C LEU A 91 -11.53 18.21 4.54
N SER A 92 -11.39 17.68 3.31
CA SER A 92 -11.38 18.50 2.10
C SER A 92 -12.73 19.18 1.85
N LEU A 93 -13.84 18.45 2.07
CA LEU A 93 -15.19 18.99 1.94
C LEU A 93 -15.52 20.03 3.01
N LEU A 94 -14.91 19.92 4.19
CA LEU A 94 -15.00 20.92 5.26
C LEU A 94 -14.11 22.13 4.95
N ASN A 95 -12.96 21.95 4.32
CA ASN A 95 -12.02 23.04 4.02
C ASN A 95 -12.59 24.05 3.01
N ASP A 96 -13.42 23.60 2.07
CA ASP A 96 -14.12 24.49 1.11
C ASP A 96 -15.30 25.27 1.74
N LYS A 97 -15.76 24.87 2.93
CA LYS A 97 -16.89 25.50 3.64
C LYS A 97 -16.49 26.26 4.90
N ILE A 98 -15.22 26.19 5.29
CA ILE A 98 -14.66 26.89 6.44
C ILE A 98 -13.80 28.02 5.89
N ASP A 99 -14.21 29.27 6.09
CA ASP A 99 -13.33 30.42 5.85
C ASP A 99 -11.99 30.16 6.55
N GLN A 100 -10.87 30.25 5.82
CA GLN A 100 -9.51 29.95 6.29
C GLN A 100 -9.12 30.69 7.60
N LYS A 101 -9.92 31.69 8.00
CA LYS A 101 -9.86 32.41 9.28
C LYS A 101 -10.18 31.56 10.52
N TYR A 102 -10.93 30.45 10.39
CA TYR A 102 -11.35 29.62 11.53
C TYR A 102 -10.48 28.38 11.76
N ILE A 103 -9.46 28.16 10.92
CA ILE A 103 -8.56 26.99 11.01
C ILE A 103 -7.55 27.15 12.15
N PHE A 104 -7.28 28.38 12.62
CA PHE A 104 -6.33 28.66 13.71
C PHE A 104 -7.03 28.97 15.04
N SER A 105 -7.73 27.99 15.63
CA SER A 105 -7.89 27.83 17.09
C SER A 105 -8.76 26.61 17.41
N PHE A 106 -8.28 25.41 17.06
CA PHE A 106 -8.79 24.20 17.71
C PHE A 106 -8.13 24.08 19.09
N ASN A 107 -8.77 24.65 20.10
CA ASN A 107 -8.28 24.60 21.48
C ASN A 107 -8.38 23.16 22.02
N TYR A 108 -7.27 22.66 22.59
CA TYR A 108 -7.14 21.35 23.25
C TYR A 108 -8.33 21.02 24.18
N ASN A 109 -8.87 22.02 24.89
CA ASN A 109 -9.99 21.84 25.81
C ASN A 109 -11.33 21.52 25.13
N MET A 110 -11.54 21.96 23.88
CA MET A 110 -12.74 21.62 23.10
C MET A 110 -12.64 20.19 22.54
N PHE A 111 -11.44 19.78 22.13
CA PHE A 111 -11.15 18.42 21.69
C PHE A 111 -11.34 17.40 22.83
N VAL A 112 -10.86 17.69 24.04
CA VAL A 112 -11.05 16.85 25.23
C VAL A 112 -12.54 16.65 25.56
N ARG A 113 -13.40 17.65 25.30
CA ARG A 113 -14.85 17.54 25.51
C ARG A 113 -15.53 16.63 24.49
N ILE A 114 -15.08 16.64 23.24
CA ILE A 114 -15.57 15.74 22.19
C ILE A 114 -15.07 14.32 22.43
N PHE A 115 -13.79 14.17 22.81
CA PHE A 115 -13.17 12.89 23.17
C PHE A 115 -13.93 12.19 24.31
N LYS A 116 -14.28 12.93 25.37
CA LYS A 116 -15.07 12.43 26.51
C LYS A 116 -16.51 12.00 26.20
N ARG A 117 -17.06 12.33 25.02
CA ARG A 117 -18.40 11.88 24.59
C ARG A 117 -18.41 10.48 23.97
N PHE A 118 -17.26 9.97 23.56
CA PHE A 118 -17.14 8.61 23.06
C PHE A 118 -16.92 7.66 24.23
N GLN A 119 -17.88 6.77 24.51
CA GLN A 119 -17.74 5.72 25.52
C GLN A 119 -16.92 4.52 25.03
N ASP A 120 -16.65 4.47 23.72
CA ASP A 120 -15.89 3.38 23.11
C ASP A 120 -14.38 3.56 23.28
N THR A 121 -13.76 2.61 23.98
CA THR A 121 -12.34 2.61 24.33
C THR A 121 -11.45 2.51 23.08
N GLN A 122 -11.90 1.82 22.04
CA GLN A 122 -11.12 1.66 20.80
C GLN A 122 -11.04 2.98 20.02
N THR A 123 -12.15 3.69 19.90
CA THR A 123 -12.19 5.02 19.26
C THR A 123 -11.31 6.03 20.01
N GLN A 124 -11.29 5.98 21.35
CA GLN A 124 -10.40 6.85 22.14
C GLN A 124 -8.92 6.52 21.97
N ILE A 125 -8.54 5.23 21.94
CA ILE A 125 -7.16 4.80 21.67
C ILE A 125 -6.71 5.26 20.27
N TYR A 126 -7.59 5.14 19.27
CA TYR A 126 -7.30 5.52 17.89
C TYR A 126 -7.08 7.02 17.73
N LEU A 127 -7.92 7.84 18.36
CA LEU A 127 -7.77 9.30 18.39
C LEU A 127 -6.51 9.74 19.15
N PHE A 128 -6.13 9.03 20.21
CA PHE A 128 -4.87 9.29 20.94
C PHE A 128 -3.64 8.95 20.08
N TRP A 129 -3.71 7.88 19.29
CA TRP A 129 -2.67 7.49 18.33
C TRP A 129 -2.50 8.50 17.19
N ILE A 130 -3.60 9.01 16.62
CA ILE A 130 -3.58 10.01 15.53
C ILE A 130 -2.89 11.33 15.96
N ILE A 131 -3.10 11.77 17.20
CA ILE A 131 -2.46 13.00 17.71
C ILE A 131 -0.95 12.82 17.85
N ASN A 132 -0.49 11.64 18.28
CA ASN A 132 0.93 11.34 18.49
C ASN A 132 1.68 10.99 17.18
N ILE A 133 1.00 10.50 16.14
CA ILE A 133 1.61 10.22 14.83
C ILE A 133 2.11 11.49 14.13
N ASN A 134 1.54 12.67 14.38
CA ASN A 134 2.03 13.92 13.78
C ASN A 134 3.47 14.30 14.22
N PHE A 135 4.13 13.49 15.05
CA PHE A 135 5.52 13.64 15.48
C PHE A 135 6.47 12.51 15.04
N VAL A 136 6.05 11.50 14.27
CA VAL A 136 6.94 10.38 13.88
C VAL A 136 7.00 10.21 12.36
N THR A 137 8.18 10.49 11.79
CA THR A 137 8.55 10.35 10.37
C THR A 137 8.69 8.89 9.91
N PRO A 138 8.61 8.59 8.60
CA PRO A 138 8.62 7.22 8.08
C PRO A 138 9.97 6.52 8.36
N HIS A 139 9.92 5.24 8.71
CA HIS A 139 11.11 4.38 8.79
C HIS A 139 11.51 3.88 7.39
N GLN A 140 12.71 4.25 6.97
CA GLN A 140 13.46 3.53 5.93
C GLN A 140 14.09 2.28 6.53
N ILE A 141 14.21 1.22 5.73
CA ILE A 141 15.02 0.03 6.04
C ILE A 141 16.35 0.18 5.31
#